data_AF-A0A3D2IQJ9-F1
#
_entry.id   AF-A0A3D2IQJ9-F1
#
_cell.length_a   1.000
_cell.length_b   1.000
_cell.length_c   1.000
_cell.angle_alpha   90.00
_cell.angle_beta   90.00
_cell.angle_gamma   90.00
#
_symmetry.space_group_name_H-M   'P 1'
#
loop_
_entity.id
_entity.type
_entity.pdbx_description
1 polymer ?
#
loop_
_entity_poly.entity_id
_entity_poly.type
_entity_poly.pdbx_seq_one_letter_code
_entity_poly.pdbx_strand_id
1 'polypeptide(L)'
;MAKILFGDYLKSKKNKGAVYESDDEIAKRVKALIESDAFIVQPRFRLESFQRGMELLEQIPDHPEAEAMKQICLERIEAGEEALIRTDFENAKYHLETACDEYEYRKVSEELQAVAEEVKARRDRVSPGAEDAAFYDAMIREAEQMKEKADAKAGGFTRKATLRRVCVIAVAALIVAAALYVWLSGYAEYMAAKLEGMAGMYESSYSRFYKLGDYLDSRSQYEHYKDLYFRQREQDESKSLQKAKAGDTVVFSGTKWKVLEKEDTKLRLICTAPGEDSAFTHLAYDGETKMIPEEAGDAGNGSGGDAGTGDRTAFHGAPDDGTGIVFSEGSGAGTRTASWKDSSLRAYLNEEALKHEFTQAEIDAMELQTSGPSENVQFGTRLEDEVQDRISILSVEQVEAYRKDGIFQKPSVDMWMRTPGHDMKTASYMTAKGSMILYGNEVTDTSLSVCPVIVVDYRKLAS
;
A
#
# COMPACT_ATOMS: atom_id res chain seq x y z
N MET A 1 40.64 34.93 56.65
CA MET A 1 41.02 35.29 55.27
C MET A 1 39.94 36.20 54.69
N ALA A 2 40.24 37.49 54.53
CA ALA A 2 39.28 38.45 53.97
C ALA A 2 39.17 38.26 52.45
N LYS A 3 37.96 38.00 51.94
CA LYS A 3 37.66 37.97 50.50
C LYS A 3 37.61 39.41 49.99
N ILE A 4 38.63 39.82 49.25
CA ILE A 4 38.56 41.06 48.48
C ILE A 4 37.63 40.80 47.28
N LEU A 5 36.50 41.50 47.22
CA LEU A 5 35.55 41.46 46.11
C LEU A 5 36.16 42.18 44.90
N PHE A 6 36.21 41.54 43.73
CA PHE A 6 36.71 42.11 42.47
C PHE A 6 36.02 43.44 42.10
N GLY A 7 34.81 43.67 42.59
CA GLY A 7 34.07 44.94 42.45
C GLY A 7 34.70 46.13 43.18
N ASP A 8 35.38 45.92 44.32
CA ASP A 8 36.06 47.01 45.05
C ASP A 8 37.38 47.42 44.37
N TYR A 9 38.04 46.47 43.69
CA TYR A 9 39.20 46.74 42.84
C TYR A 9 38.84 47.63 41.65
N LEU A 10 37.68 47.40 41.02
CA LEU A 10 37.21 48.21 39.89
C LEU A 10 36.71 49.60 40.31
N LYS A 11 36.10 49.74 41.51
CA LYS A 11 35.72 51.04 42.06
C LYS A 11 36.94 51.91 42.44
N SER A 12 38.02 51.30 42.90
CA SER A 12 39.30 51.98 43.16
C SER A 12 39.92 52.61 41.90
N LYS A 13 39.76 51.98 40.73
CA LYS A 13 40.32 52.50 39.46
C LYS A 13 39.57 53.72 38.90
N LYS A 14 38.31 53.93 39.30
CA LYS A 14 37.44 54.97 38.71
C LYS A 14 37.53 56.34 39.38
N ASN A 15 38.32 56.49 40.44
CA ASN A 15 38.41 57.73 41.23
C ASN A 15 39.85 58.17 41.52
N LYS A 16 40.78 57.89 40.59
CA LYS A 16 42.04 58.64 40.54
C LYS A 16 41.74 59.90 39.74
N GLY A 17 41.64 61.04 40.43
CA GLY A 17 41.69 62.35 39.77
C GLY A 17 42.91 62.39 38.84
N ALA A 18 42.84 63.14 37.74
CA ALA A 18 43.93 63.27 36.78
C ALA A 18 45.24 63.53 37.54
N VAL A 19 46.04 62.48 37.70
CA VAL A 19 47.41 62.62 38.17
C VAL A 19 48.10 63.20 36.95
N TYR A 20 48.36 64.51 37.01
CA TYR A 20 49.25 65.14 36.05
C TYR A 20 50.63 64.53 36.30
N GLU A 21 50.92 63.45 35.57
CA GLU A 21 52.29 62.94 35.43
C GLU A 21 53.11 64.08 34.81
N SER A 22 54.31 64.33 35.34
CA SER A 22 55.17 65.35 34.75
C SER A 22 55.63 64.92 33.37
N ASP A 23 55.99 65.89 32.52
CA ASP A 23 56.48 65.60 31.17
C ASP A 23 57.67 64.62 31.18
N ASP A 24 58.54 64.72 32.20
CA ASP A 24 59.66 63.81 32.44
C ASP A 24 59.23 62.36 32.75
N GLU A 25 58.13 62.17 33.48
CA GLU A 25 57.58 60.84 33.80
C GLU A 25 56.98 60.18 32.55
N ILE A 26 56.28 60.97 31.73
CA ILE A 26 55.73 60.53 30.44
C ILE A 26 56.89 60.15 29.50
N ALA A 27 57.91 60.99 29.37
CA ALA A 27 59.11 60.73 28.56
C ALA A 27 59.83 59.45 29.01
N LYS A 28 60.02 59.27 30.33
CA LYS A 28 60.63 58.07 30.90
C LYS A 28 59.84 56.80 30.57
N ARG A 29 58.52 56.87 30.57
CA ARG A 29 57.65 55.74 30.23
C ARG A 29 57.73 55.37 28.75
N VAL A 30 57.76 56.37 27.86
CA VAL A 30 57.93 56.13 26.43
C VAL A 30 59.29 55.52 26.14
N LYS A 31 60.35 56.02 26.79
CA LYS A 31 61.68 55.42 26.71
C LYS A 31 61.69 53.96 27.14
N ALA A 32 61.01 53.63 28.26
CA ALA A 32 60.86 52.24 28.70
C ALA A 32 60.10 51.37 27.69
N LEU A 33 59.07 51.91 27.01
CA LEU A 33 58.38 51.21 25.93
C LEU A 33 59.33 50.91 24.76
N ILE A 34 60.12 51.90 24.33
CA ILE A 34 61.11 51.76 23.24
C ILE A 34 62.19 50.73 23.60
N GLU A 35 62.68 50.76 24.84
CA GLU A 35 63.67 49.81 25.34
C GLU A 35 63.09 48.38 25.49
N SER A 36 61.78 48.24 25.74
CA SER A 36 61.12 46.94 25.92
C SER A 36 60.85 46.17 24.63
N ASP A 37 60.99 46.80 23.47
CA ASP A 37 60.71 46.21 22.15
C ASP A 37 61.43 44.89 21.89
N ALA A 38 62.70 44.80 22.32
CA ALA A 38 63.51 43.60 22.15
C ALA A 38 62.89 42.35 22.82
N PHE A 39 61.96 42.53 23.77
CA PHE A 39 61.31 41.47 24.52
C PHE A 39 59.91 41.11 24.01
N ILE A 40 59.31 41.91 23.13
CA ILE A 40 57.97 41.64 22.59
C ILE A 40 58.12 40.73 21.38
N VAL A 41 57.55 39.51 21.40
CA VAL A 41 57.72 38.55 20.29
C VAL A 41 56.74 38.78 19.14
N GLN A 42 55.50 39.18 19.44
CA GLN A 42 54.47 39.32 18.41
C GLN A 42 54.46 40.72 17.79
N PRO A 43 54.52 40.84 16.45
CA PRO A 43 54.53 42.13 15.75
C PRO A 43 53.37 43.06 16.12
N ARG A 44 52.17 42.50 16.32
CA ARG A 44 50.98 43.28 16.71
C ARG A 44 51.15 44.01 18.05
N PHE A 45 51.70 43.33 19.06
CA PHE A 45 51.92 43.96 20.37
C PHE A 45 53.04 45.00 20.32
N ARG A 46 54.03 44.84 19.43
CA ARG A 46 55.05 45.88 19.18
C ARG A 46 54.38 47.12 18.61
N LEU A 47 53.60 46.95 17.55
CA LEU A 47 52.87 48.03 16.89
C LEU A 47 52.01 48.83 17.89
N GLU A 48 51.16 48.14 18.66
CA GLU A 48 50.31 48.77 19.67
C GLU A 48 51.11 49.51 20.75
N SER A 49 52.27 48.97 21.13
CA SER A 49 53.16 49.60 22.13
C SER A 49 53.77 50.91 21.61
N PHE A 50 54.17 50.96 20.33
CA PHE A 50 54.74 52.16 19.72
C PHE A 50 53.70 53.21 19.37
N GLN A 51 52.53 52.81 18.88
CA GLN A 51 51.40 53.72 18.65
C GLN A 51 51.01 54.41 19.96
N ARG A 52 50.93 53.65 21.05
CA ARG A 52 50.73 54.19 22.39
C ARG A 52 51.87 55.11 22.83
N GLY A 53 53.11 54.76 22.47
CA GLY A 53 54.27 55.62 22.67
C GLY A 53 54.10 56.98 21.99
N MET A 54 53.65 57.00 20.73
CA MET A 54 53.34 58.23 20.00
C MET A 54 52.23 59.06 20.66
N GLU A 55 51.12 58.44 21.05
CA GLU A 55 50.01 59.11 21.74
C GLU A 55 50.45 59.78 23.05
N LEU A 56 51.42 59.19 23.75
CA LEU A 56 52.03 59.76 24.96
C LEU A 56 52.96 60.93 24.62
N LEU A 57 53.75 60.83 23.55
CA LEU A 57 54.64 61.91 23.10
C LEU A 57 53.88 63.13 22.57
N GLU A 58 52.65 62.96 22.06
CA GLU A 58 51.78 64.06 21.66
C GLU A 58 51.33 64.92 22.85
N GLN A 59 51.33 64.37 24.07
CA GLN A 59 50.95 65.10 25.29
C GLN A 59 52.06 66.02 25.80
N ILE A 60 53.31 65.82 25.34
CA ILE A 60 54.51 66.54 25.83
C ILE A 60 55.30 67.19 24.68
N PRO A 61 54.68 68.11 23.90
CA PRO A 61 55.29 68.65 22.67
C PRO A 61 56.58 69.44 22.91
N ASP A 62 56.75 70.03 24.09
CA ASP A 62 57.88 70.91 24.43
C ASP A 62 59.06 70.16 25.08
N HIS A 63 58.95 68.85 25.32
CA HIS A 63 60.02 68.08 25.95
C HIS A 63 61.20 67.88 24.95
N PRO A 64 62.45 68.14 25.37
CA PRO A 64 63.60 68.20 24.46
C PRO A 64 63.90 66.88 23.71
N GLU A 65 63.55 65.74 24.30
CA GLU A 65 63.73 64.42 23.69
C GLU A 65 62.49 63.90 22.93
N ALA A 66 61.36 64.63 22.96
CA ALA A 66 60.10 64.11 22.43
C ALA A 66 60.16 63.84 20.93
N GLU A 67 60.77 64.74 20.14
CA GLU A 67 60.85 64.52 18.68
C GLU A 67 61.77 63.36 18.31
N ALA A 68 62.91 63.22 18.99
CA ALA A 68 63.80 62.09 18.76
C ALA A 68 63.10 60.75 19.04
N MET A 69 62.29 60.69 20.10
CA MET A 69 61.49 59.50 20.42
C MET A 69 60.34 59.28 19.43
N LYS A 70 59.70 60.34 18.91
CA LYS A 70 58.66 60.23 17.88
C LYS A 70 59.21 59.60 16.62
N GLN A 71 60.37 60.08 16.15
CA GLN A 71 61.04 59.51 14.98
C GLN A 71 61.35 58.02 15.18
N ILE A 72 61.86 57.62 16.35
CA ILE A 72 62.11 56.21 16.68
C ILE A 72 60.81 55.40 16.68
N CYS A 73 59.73 55.92 17.27
CA CYS A 73 58.44 55.24 17.26
C CYS A 73 57.88 55.09 15.85
N LEU A 74 57.99 56.11 14.99
CA LEU A 74 57.53 56.05 13.60
C LEU A 74 58.26 54.97 12.80
N GLU A 75 59.60 54.96 12.85
CA GLU A 75 60.42 53.94 12.17
C GLU A 75 60.07 52.52 12.66
N ARG A 76 59.83 52.35 13.96
CA ARG A 76 59.45 51.04 14.52
C ARG A 76 58.00 50.65 14.27
N ILE A 77 57.09 51.62 14.13
CA ILE A 77 55.72 51.37 13.68
C ILE A 77 55.77 50.85 12.25
N GLU A 78 56.48 51.51 11.34
CA GLU A 78 56.62 51.07 9.94
C GLU A 78 57.22 49.65 9.84
N ALA A 79 58.30 49.37 10.59
CA ALA A 79 58.89 48.04 10.63
C ALA A 79 57.97 46.98 11.26
N GLY A 80 57.26 47.33 12.33
CA GLY A 80 56.30 46.44 13.00
C GLY A 80 55.08 46.13 12.14
N GLU A 81 54.61 47.14 11.43
CA GLU A 81 53.60 47.06 10.38
C GLU A 81 54.03 46.05 9.31
N GLU A 82 55.24 46.16 8.75
CA GLU A 82 55.73 45.23 7.72
C GLU A 82 55.82 43.78 8.23
N ALA A 83 56.33 43.60 9.45
CA ALA A 83 56.40 42.29 10.10
C ALA A 83 55.03 41.67 10.36
N LEU A 84 54.01 42.48 10.67
CA LEU A 84 52.64 42.02 10.84
C LEU A 84 52.06 41.50 9.52
N ILE A 85 52.14 42.28 8.45
CA ILE A 85 51.67 41.86 7.11
C ILE A 85 52.34 40.56 6.69
N ARG A 86 53.66 40.44 6.89
CA ARG A 86 54.41 39.22 6.56
C ARG A 86 53.92 38.02 7.37
N THR A 87 53.63 38.22 8.65
CA THR A 87 53.11 37.17 9.54
C THR A 87 51.70 36.75 9.11
N ASP A 88 50.82 37.69 8.80
CA ASP A 88 49.45 37.41 8.37
C ASP A 88 49.42 36.72 7.01
N PHE A 89 50.33 37.10 6.09
CA PHE A 89 50.53 36.40 4.82
C PHE A 89 50.97 34.94 5.00
N GLU A 90 51.98 34.69 5.84
CA GLU A 90 52.45 33.32 6.11
C GLU A 90 51.38 32.48 6.85
N ASN A 91 50.61 33.08 7.74
CA ASN A 91 49.48 32.40 8.40
C ASN A 91 48.40 32.03 7.39
N ALA A 92 48.02 32.94 6.48
CA ALA A 92 47.03 32.66 5.44
C ALA A 92 47.52 31.56 4.47
N LYS A 93 48.82 31.54 4.14
CA LYS A 93 49.45 30.47 3.37
C LYS A 93 49.40 29.13 4.10
N TYR A 94 49.74 29.09 5.38
CA TYR A 94 49.61 27.89 6.21
C TYR A 94 48.17 27.38 6.25
N HIS A 95 47.19 28.27 6.45
CA HIS A 95 45.78 27.88 6.44
C HIS A 95 45.34 27.32 5.07
N LEU A 96 45.85 27.85 3.95
CA LEU A 96 45.59 27.30 2.61
C LEU A 96 46.08 25.86 2.46
N GLU A 97 47.24 25.54 3.04
CA GLU A 97 47.83 24.21 3.00
C GLU A 97 47.08 23.22 3.89
N THR A 98 46.59 23.67 5.05
CA THR A 98 45.87 22.82 6.00
C THR A 98 44.37 22.68 5.73
N ALA A 99 43.79 23.56 4.92
CA ALA A 99 42.35 23.55 4.63
C ALA A 99 41.89 22.23 3.98
N CYS A 100 40.85 21.62 4.55
CA CYS A 100 40.35 20.31 4.17
C CYS A 100 38.89 20.33 3.64
N ASP A 101 38.16 21.42 3.87
CA ASP A 101 36.77 21.55 3.44
C ASP A 101 36.42 22.91 2.79
N GLU A 102 35.20 23.01 2.25
CA GLU A 102 34.70 24.20 1.56
C GLU A 102 34.75 25.45 2.44
N TYR A 103 34.40 25.32 3.72
CA TYR A 103 34.32 26.45 4.63
C TYR A 103 35.72 27.00 4.92
N GLU A 104 36.67 26.11 5.19
CA GLU A 104 38.06 26.48 5.42
C GLU A 104 38.68 27.14 4.19
N TYR A 105 38.46 26.61 2.98
CA TYR A 105 38.94 27.26 1.75
C TYR A 105 38.33 28.64 1.52
N ARG A 106 37.05 28.86 1.84
CA ARG A 106 36.42 30.19 1.73
C ARG A 106 37.01 31.18 2.73
N LYS A 107 37.21 30.74 3.98
CA LYS A 107 37.83 31.58 5.02
C LYS A 107 39.25 32.01 4.63
N VAL A 108 40.05 31.09 4.09
CA VAL A 108 41.40 31.40 3.61
C VAL A 108 41.39 32.38 2.44
N SER A 109 40.43 32.27 1.53
CA SER A 109 40.24 33.23 0.43
C SER A 109 39.97 34.64 0.95
N GLU A 110 39.16 34.78 2.00
CA GLU A 110 38.89 36.06 2.67
C GLU A 110 40.14 36.61 3.39
N GLU A 111 40.89 35.76 4.09
CA GLU A 111 42.16 36.13 4.75
C GLU A 111 43.20 36.63 3.74
N LEU A 112 43.41 35.91 2.63
CA LEU A 112 44.33 36.31 1.56
C LEU A 112 43.90 37.60 0.85
N GLN A 113 42.60 37.83 0.70
CA GLN A 113 42.10 39.09 0.16
C GLN A 113 42.41 40.26 1.10
N ALA A 114 42.16 40.10 2.41
CA ALA A 114 42.45 41.15 3.39
C ALA A 114 43.94 41.50 3.40
N VAL A 115 44.82 40.49 3.36
CA VAL A 115 46.28 40.70 3.26
C VAL A 115 46.64 41.42 1.96
N ALA A 116 46.10 41.03 0.81
CA ALA A 116 46.40 41.69 -0.46
C ALA A 116 45.97 43.17 -0.47
N GLU A 117 44.81 43.49 0.11
CA GLU A 117 44.31 44.86 0.24
C GLU A 117 45.20 45.71 1.17
N GLU A 118 45.65 45.15 2.29
CA GLU A 118 46.55 45.83 3.22
C GLU A 118 47.94 46.08 2.62
N VAL A 119 48.50 45.07 1.93
CA VAL A 119 49.77 45.18 1.19
C VAL A 119 49.68 46.27 0.12
N LYS A 120 48.57 46.32 -0.62
CA LYS A 120 48.33 47.33 -1.65
C LYS A 120 48.25 48.74 -1.07
N ALA A 121 47.55 48.91 0.05
CA ALA A 121 47.46 50.20 0.73
C ALA A 121 48.83 50.73 1.18
N ARG A 122 49.76 49.84 1.55
CA ARG A 122 51.14 50.21 1.87
C ARG A 122 52.00 50.50 0.66
N ARG A 123 51.88 49.65 -0.36
CA ARG A 123 52.57 49.83 -1.64
C ARG A 123 52.33 51.23 -2.21
N ASP A 124 51.11 51.75 -2.08
CA ASP A 124 50.74 53.09 -2.56
C ASP A 124 51.36 54.25 -1.75
N ARG A 125 51.91 54.00 -0.55
CA ARG A 125 52.67 54.99 0.25
C ARG A 125 54.16 55.04 -0.11
N VAL A 126 54.69 54.00 -0.75
CA VAL A 126 56.10 53.89 -1.13
C VAL A 126 56.33 54.56 -2.50
N SER A 127 57.41 55.32 -2.63
CA SER A 127 57.73 56.01 -3.89
C SER A 127 57.98 55.01 -5.03
N PRO A 128 57.47 55.27 -6.25
CA PRO A 128 57.72 54.40 -7.40
C PRO A 128 59.23 54.32 -7.69
N GLY A 129 59.81 53.13 -7.51
CA GLY A 129 61.24 52.87 -7.77
C GLY A 129 62.09 52.58 -6.53
N ALA A 130 61.52 52.61 -5.32
CA ALA A 130 62.18 52.03 -4.14
C ALA A 130 62.29 50.51 -4.26
N GLU A 131 63.36 49.92 -3.73
CA GLU A 131 63.57 48.46 -3.72
C GLU A 131 62.38 47.71 -3.07
N ASP A 132 61.73 48.35 -2.09
CA ASP A 132 60.59 47.80 -1.35
C ASP A 132 59.30 47.72 -2.19
N ALA A 133 59.16 48.50 -3.27
CA ALA A 133 57.97 48.45 -4.12
C ALA A 133 57.84 47.11 -4.86
N ALA A 134 58.97 46.53 -5.27
CA ALA A 134 59.00 45.22 -5.93
C ALA A 134 58.61 44.08 -4.99
N PHE A 135 58.95 44.20 -3.70
CA PHE A 135 58.58 43.25 -2.66
C PHE A 135 57.06 43.20 -2.46
N TYR A 136 56.41 44.36 -2.31
CA TYR A 136 54.96 44.41 -2.15
C TYR A 136 54.20 43.96 -3.41
N ASP A 137 54.65 44.34 -4.60
CA ASP A 137 54.03 43.87 -5.86
C ASP A 137 54.12 42.33 -6.01
N ALA A 138 55.21 41.70 -5.53
CA ALA A 138 55.35 40.24 -5.53
C ALA A 138 54.37 39.57 -4.55
N MET A 139 54.25 40.12 -3.34
CA MET A 139 53.35 39.59 -2.30
C MET A 139 51.88 39.70 -2.70
N ILE A 140 51.46 40.82 -3.31
CA ILE A 140 50.09 40.99 -3.85
C ILE A 140 49.78 39.89 -4.87
N ARG A 141 50.67 39.67 -5.84
CA ARG A 141 50.48 38.64 -6.87
C ARG A 141 50.39 37.24 -6.27
N GLU A 142 51.24 36.93 -5.30
CA GLU A 142 51.22 35.63 -4.64
C GLU A 142 49.92 35.43 -3.83
N ALA A 143 49.47 36.45 -3.09
CA ALA A 143 48.20 36.43 -2.36
C ALA A 143 47.00 36.22 -3.29
N GLU A 144 46.94 36.94 -4.42
CA GLU A 144 45.88 36.80 -5.42
C GLU A 144 45.87 35.41 -6.07
N GLN A 145 47.03 34.85 -6.41
CA GLN A 145 47.14 33.48 -6.95
C GLN A 145 46.70 32.43 -5.92
N MET A 146 47.06 32.61 -4.66
CA MET A 146 46.66 31.72 -3.58
C MET A 146 45.15 31.79 -3.32
N LYS A 147 44.56 33.00 -3.41
CA LYS A 147 43.12 33.22 -3.30
C LYS A 147 42.37 32.49 -4.42
N GLU A 148 42.82 32.64 -5.66
CA GLU A 148 42.20 31.96 -6.81
C GLU A 148 42.24 30.43 -6.63
N LYS A 149 43.34 29.89 -6.10
CA LYS A 149 43.44 28.46 -5.76
C LYS A 149 42.45 28.05 -4.67
N ALA A 150 42.27 28.86 -3.63
CA ALA A 150 41.30 28.62 -2.57
C ALA A 150 39.86 28.60 -3.12
N ASP A 151 39.50 29.61 -3.92
CA ASP A 151 38.18 29.73 -4.55
C ASP A 151 37.89 28.56 -5.51
N ALA A 152 38.88 28.17 -6.32
CA ALA A 152 38.76 27.02 -7.22
C ALA A 152 38.53 25.70 -6.47
N LYS A 153 39.24 25.50 -5.35
CA LYS A 153 39.05 24.32 -4.50
C LYS A 153 37.67 24.33 -3.83
N ALA A 154 37.24 25.45 -3.26
CA ALA A 154 35.90 25.61 -2.67
C ALA A 154 34.78 25.33 -3.70
N GLY A 155 34.91 25.89 -4.91
CA GLY A 155 33.99 25.63 -6.03
C GLY A 155 33.98 24.16 -6.49
N GLY A 156 35.09 23.43 -6.33
CA GLY A 156 35.16 22.00 -6.59
C GLY A 156 34.28 21.17 -5.64
N PHE A 157 34.16 21.58 -4.38
CA PHE A 157 33.31 20.89 -3.38
C PHE A 157 31.82 21.06 -3.68
N THR A 158 31.38 22.27 -4.02
CA THR A 158 29.96 22.54 -4.34
C THR A 158 29.48 21.76 -5.56
N ARG A 159 30.32 21.66 -6.61
CA ARG A 159 30.03 20.86 -7.81
C ARG A 159 29.88 19.38 -7.48
N LYS A 160 30.79 18.81 -6.67
CA LYS A 160 30.73 17.40 -6.26
C LYS A 160 29.49 17.12 -5.38
N ALA A 161 29.14 18.03 -4.46
CA ALA A 161 27.97 17.89 -3.61
C ALA A 161 26.67 17.93 -4.42
N THR A 162 26.53 18.87 -5.36
CA THR A 162 25.38 18.98 -6.25
C THR A 162 25.24 17.74 -7.14
N LEU A 163 26.34 17.25 -7.73
CA LEU A 163 26.33 16.03 -8.54
C LEU A 163 25.87 14.80 -7.75
N ARG A 164 26.37 14.63 -6.51
CA ARG A 164 25.93 13.53 -5.62
C ARG A 164 24.43 13.59 -5.34
N ARG A 165 23.89 14.78 -5.04
CA ARG A 165 22.45 14.96 -4.79
C ARG A 165 21.61 14.60 -6.02
N VAL A 166 22.02 15.07 -7.21
CA VAL A 166 21.34 14.76 -8.47
C VAL A 166 21.34 13.25 -8.74
N CYS A 167 22.48 12.56 -8.55
CA CYS A 167 22.54 11.11 -8.72
C CYS A 167 21.62 10.36 -7.76
N VAL A 168 21.58 10.75 -6.47
CA VAL A 168 20.70 10.11 -5.48
C VAL A 168 19.23 10.27 -5.85
N ILE A 169 18.82 11.47 -6.26
CA ILE A 169 17.44 11.75 -6.68
C ILE A 169 17.08 10.95 -7.94
N ALA A 170 17.98 10.87 -8.92
CA ALA A 170 17.75 10.10 -10.15
C ALA A 170 17.57 8.61 -9.87
N VAL A 171 18.39 8.02 -8.99
CA VAL A 171 18.26 6.61 -8.59
C VAL A 171 16.94 6.37 -7.86
N ALA A 172 16.55 7.25 -6.93
CA ALA A 172 15.27 7.14 -6.23
C ALA A 172 14.08 7.20 -7.19
N ALA A 173 14.10 8.10 -8.18
CA ALA A 173 13.06 8.20 -9.20
C ALA A 173 12.94 6.94 -10.06
N LEU A 174 14.07 6.31 -10.43
CA LEU A 174 14.07 5.05 -11.17
C LEU A 174 13.46 3.90 -10.37
N ILE A 175 13.73 3.82 -9.07
CA ILE A 175 13.13 2.79 -8.20
C ILE A 175 11.62 2.97 -8.12
N VAL A 176 11.13 4.20 -7.96
CA VAL A 176 9.69 4.50 -7.93
C VAL A 176 9.03 4.16 -9.26
N ALA A 177 9.66 4.50 -10.39
CA ALA A 177 9.16 4.16 -11.72
C ALA A 177 9.08 2.64 -11.94
N ALA A 178 10.09 1.89 -11.51
CA ALA A 178 10.08 0.43 -11.58
C ALA A 178 8.97 -0.19 -10.72
N ALA A 179 8.76 0.32 -9.50
CA ALA A 179 7.67 -0.14 -8.63
C ALA A 179 6.28 0.14 -9.24
N LEU A 180 6.09 1.34 -9.80
CA LEU A 180 4.85 1.70 -10.50
C LEU A 180 4.62 0.83 -11.74
N TYR A 181 5.66 0.52 -12.50
CA TYR A 181 5.56 -0.37 -13.66
C TYR A 181 5.12 -1.78 -13.24
N VAL A 182 5.72 -2.34 -12.19
CA VAL A 182 5.32 -3.65 -11.65
C VAL A 182 3.86 -3.65 -11.20
N TRP A 183 3.43 -2.58 -10.52
CA TRP A 183 2.06 -2.45 -10.03
C TRP A 183 1.04 -2.33 -11.18
N LEU A 184 1.34 -1.53 -12.21
CA LEU A 184 0.46 -1.33 -13.37
C LEU A 184 0.45 -2.54 -14.32
N SER A 185 1.50 -3.35 -14.35
CA SER A 185 1.64 -4.45 -15.30
C SER A 185 0.80 -5.70 -15.01
N GLY A 186 0.02 -5.74 -13.92
CA GLY A 186 -0.70 -6.95 -13.48
C GLY A 186 0.19 -8.02 -12.85
N TYR A 187 1.52 -7.86 -12.85
CA TYR A 187 2.47 -8.83 -12.29
C TYR A 187 2.27 -9.06 -10.80
N ALA A 188 1.97 -8.00 -10.05
CA ALA A 188 1.71 -8.10 -8.61
C ALA A 188 0.49 -8.98 -8.31
N GLU A 189 -0.58 -8.82 -9.09
CA GLU A 189 -1.80 -9.63 -8.98
C GLU A 189 -1.56 -11.08 -9.39
N TYR A 190 -0.81 -11.30 -10.47
CA TYR A 190 -0.40 -12.63 -10.91
C TYR A 190 0.43 -13.37 -9.84
N MET A 191 1.40 -12.70 -9.23
CA MET A 191 2.21 -13.29 -8.16
C MET A 191 1.38 -13.56 -6.91
N ALA A 192 0.44 -12.68 -6.56
CA ALA A 192 -0.50 -12.91 -5.46
C ALA A 192 -1.36 -14.14 -5.72
N ALA A 193 -1.95 -14.28 -6.92
CA ALA A 193 -2.76 -15.43 -7.32
C ALA A 193 -1.96 -16.75 -7.21
N LYS A 194 -0.70 -16.74 -7.64
CA LYS A 194 0.19 -17.89 -7.55
C LYS A 194 0.54 -18.27 -6.10
N LEU A 195 0.84 -17.28 -5.26
CA LEU A 195 1.11 -17.51 -3.83
C LEU A 195 -0.13 -18.05 -3.09
N GLU A 196 -1.32 -17.53 -3.40
CA GLU A 196 -2.58 -18.03 -2.85
C GLU A 196 -2.82 -19.50 -3.24
N GLY A 197 -2.58 -19.83 -4.51
CA GLY A 197 -2.67 -21.21 -5.00
C GLY A 197 -1.67 -22.14 -4.31
N MET A 198 -0.42 -21.70 -4.12
CA MET A 198 0.60 -22.46 -3.37
C MET A 198 0.24 -22.64 -1.89
N ALA A 199 -0.51 -21.71 -1.30
CA ALA A 199 -1.00 -21.79 0.08
C ALA A 199 -2.26 -22.66 0.23
N GLY A 200 -2.79 -23.24 -0.86
CA GLY A 200 -4.02 -24.04 -0.86
C GLY A 200 -5.30 -23.21 -0.88
N MET A 201 -5.23 -21.90 -1.12
CA MET A 201 -6.39 -21.02 -1.26
C MET A 201 -6.88 -21.00 -2.72
N TYR A 202 -7.28 -22.17 -3.22
CA TYR A 202 -7.55 -22.37 -4.65
C TYR A 202 -8.67 -21.49 -5.20
N GLU A 203 -9.73 -21.26 -4.41
CA GLU A 203 -10.87 -20.41 -4.82
C GLU A 203 -10.43 -18.98 -5.15
N SER A 204 -9.68 -18.37 -4.23
CA SER A 204 -9.13 -17.03 -4.43
C SER A 204 -8.14 -17.01 -5.60
N SER A 205 -7.30 -18.05 -5.69
CA SER A 205 -6.27 -18.16 -6.73
C SER A 205 -6.87 -18.20 -8.14
N TYR A 206 -7.80 -19.12 -8.42
CA TYR A 206 -8.38 -19.20 -9.75
C TYR A 206 -9.22 -17.96 -10.06
N SER A 207 -9.95 -17.39 -9.08
CA SER A 207 -10.72 -16.15 -9.29
C SER A 207 -9.83 -14.97 -9.74
N ARG A 208 -8.63 -14.84 -9.16
CA ARG A 208 -7.66 -13.83 -9.60
C ARG A 208 -7.10 -14.12 -10.99
N PHE A 209 -6.77 -15.38 -11.29
CA PHE A 209 -6.30 -15.76 -12.63
C PHE A 209 -7.37 -15.51 -13.71
N TYR A 210 -8.64 -15.71 -13.39
CA TYR A 210 -9.75 -15.36 -14.26
C TYR A 210 -9.78 -13.87 -14.59
N LYS A 211 -9.63 -13.00 -13.57
CA LYS A 211 -9.59 -11.53 -13.74
C LYS A 211 -8.39 -11.06 -14.56
N LEU A 212 -7.26 -11.79 -14.48
CA LEU A 212 -6.05 -11.50 -15.24
C LEU A 212 -6.17 -11.85 -16.73
N GLY A 213 -7.14 -12.68 -17.12
CA GLY A 213 -7.42 -13.03 -18.51
C GLY A 213 -6.18 -13.58 -19.24
N ASP A 214 -5.71 -12.83 -20.24
CA ASP A 214 -4.63 -13.22 -21.16
C ASP A 214 -3.23 -12.86 -20.65
N TYR A 215 -3.12 -12.39 -19.41
CA TYR A 215 -1.84 -12.04 -18.82
C TYR A 215 -0.99 -13.29 -18.54
N LEU A 216 0.18 -13.39 -19.18
CA LEU A 216 1.09 -14.55 -19.05
C LEU A 216 0.37 -15.89 -19.31
N ASP A 217 0.49 -16.85 -18.38
CA ASP A 217 -0.18 -18.15 -18.40
C ASP A 217 -1.44 -18.19 -17.53
N SER A 218 -2.05 -17.03 -17.24
CA SER A 218 -3.19 -16.94 -16.31
C SER A 218 -4.37 -17.84 -16.69
N ARG A 219 -4.70 -17.99 -17.98
CA ARG A 219 -5.74 -18.95 -18.42
C ARG A 219 -5.42 -20.40 -18.03
N SER A 220 -4.18 -20.83 -18.22
CA SER A 220 -3.76 -22.20 -17.85
C SER A 220 -3.71 -22.38 -16.33
N GLN A 221 -3.26 -21.36 -15.60
CA GLN A 221 -3.26 -21.38 -14.13
C GLN A 221 -4.68 -21.37 -13.56
N TYR A 222 -5.61 -20.63 -14.17
CA TYR A 222 -7.03 -20.66 -13.83
C TYR A 222 -7.58 -22.09 -13.87
N GLU A 223 -7.43 -22.78 -15.00
CA GLU A 223 -7.94 -24.16 -15.14
C GLU A 223 -7.28 -25.10 -14.13
N HIS A 224 -5.96 -24.96 -13.93
CA HIS A 224 -5.23 -25.78 -12.97
C HIS A 224 -5.74 -25.61 -11.53
N TYR A 225 -5.88 -24.37 -11.06
CA TYR A 225 -6.35 -24.11 -9.70
C TYR A 225 -7.86 -24.33 -9.53
N LYS A 226 -8.65 -24.19 -10.59
CA LYS A 226 -10.07 -24.56 -10.61
C LYS A 226 -10.25 -26.07 -10.42
N ASP A 227 -9.50 -26.91 -11.13
CA ASP A 227 -9.49 -28.36 -10.93
C ASP A 227 -9.04 -28.74 -9.51
N LEU A 228 -7.98 -28.11 -8.99
CA LEU A 228 -7.55 -28.34 -7.60
C LEU A 228 -8.62 -27.94 -6.57
N TYR A 229 -9.31 -26.83 -6.79
CA TYR A 229 -10.43 -26.39 -5.96
C TYR A 229 -11.55 -27.44 -5.94
N PHE A 230 -12.00 -27.92 -7.10
CA PHE A 230 -13.07 -28.91 -7.17
C PHE A 230 -12.69 -30.23 -6.50
N ARG A 231 -11.46 -30.74 -6.73
CA ARG A 231 -10.99 -31.95 -6.04
C ARG A 231 -10.94 -31.79 -4.53
N GLN A 232 -10.50 -30.63 -4.05
CA GLN A 232 -10.49 -30.35 -2.61
C GLN A 232 -11.92 -30.32 -2.05
N ARG A 233 -12.84 -29.64 -2.75
CA ARG A 233 -14.26 -29.58 -2.40
C ARG A 233 -14.87 -30.98 -2.32
N GLU A 234 -14.71 -31.79 -3.36
CA GLU A 234 -15.24 -33.16 -3.46
C GLU A 234 -14.73 -34.05 -2.31
N GLN A 235 -13.45 -33.93 -1.93
CA GLN A 235 -12.89 -34.65 -0.78
C GLN A 235 -13.50 -34.20 0.55
N ASP A 236 -13.69 -32.90 0.74
CA ASP A 236 -14.24 -32.35 1.97
C ASP A 236 -15.75 -32.65 2.09
N GLU A 237 -16.47 -32.61 0.98
CA GLU A 237 -17.85 -33.06 0.86
C GLU A 237 -17.97 -34.56 1.19
N SER A 238 -17.13 -35.43 0.60
CA SER A 238 -17.12 -36.86 0.90
C SER A 238 -16.93 -37.15 2.39
N LYS A 239 -15.95 -36.47 3.04
CA LYS A 239 -15.72 -36.61 4.50
C LYS A 239 -16.89 -36.11 5.33
N SER A 240 -17.53 -35.02 4.91
CA SER A 240 -18.70 -34.43 5.58
C SER A 240 -19.91 -35.37 5.49
N LEU A 241 -20.22 -35.84 4.28
CA LEU A 241 -21.31 -36.78 4.00
C LEU A 241 -21.12 -38.11 4.74
N GLN A 242 -19.89 -38.63 4.80
CA GLN A 242 -19.58 -39.85 5.55
C GLN A 242 -19.98 -39.76 7.03
N LYS A 243 -19.83 -38.58 7.66
CA LYS A 243 -20.10 -38.38 9.10
C LYS A 243 -21.55 -38.00 9.39
N ALA A 244 -22.27 -37.47 8.41
CA ALA A 244 -23.62 -36.96 8.58
C ALA A 244 -24.64 -38.07 8.91
N LYS A 245 -25.73 -37.67 9.57
CA LYS A 245 -26.88 -38.50 9.96
C LYS A 245 -28.17 -37.85 9.49
N ALA A 246 -29.27 -38.61 9.47
CA ALA A 246 -30.59 -38.07 9.19
C ALA A 246 -30.91 -36.88 10.11
N GLY A 247 -31.41 -35.79 9.52
CA GLY A 247 -31.67 -34.51 10.17
C GLY A 247 -30.53 -33.50 10.09
N ASP A 248 -29.29 -33.93 9.83
CA ASP A 248 -28.13 -33.02 9.73
C ASP A 248 -28.22 -32.14 8.47
N THR A 249 -27.47 -31.04 8.47
CA THR A 249 -27.23 -30.21 7.29
C THR A 249 -25.81 -30.40 6.80
N VAL A 250 -25.67 -30.72 5.52
CA VAL A 250 -24.39 -30.95 4.82
C VAL A 250 -24.24 -29.97 3.66
N VAL A 251 -23.03 -29.86 3.13
CA VAL A 251 -22.76 -29.12 1.90
C VAL A 251 -22.49 -30.12 0.78
N PHE A 252 -23.10 -29.91 -0.38
CA PHE A 252 -22.89 -30.69 -1.60
C PHE A 252 -23.08 -29.78 -2.82
N SER A 253 -22.13 -29.81 -3.75
CA SER A 253 -21.99 -28.83 -4.83
C SER A 253 -22.10 -27.37 -4.33
N GLY A 254 -21.40 -27.07 -3.23
CA GLY A 254 -21.42 -25.72 -2.63
C GLY A 254 -22.77 -25.26 -2.03
N THR A 255 -23.85 -26.05 -2.17
CA THR A 255 -25.17 -25.74 -1.64
C THR A 255 -25.43 -26.49 -0.33
N LYS A 256 -26.26 -25.93 0.55
CA LYS A 256 -26.65 -26.60 1.81
C LYS A 256 -27.83 -27.54 1.58
N TRP A 257 -27.67 -28.77 2.05
CA TRP A 257 -28.67 -29.82 1.93
C TRP A 257 -29.00 -30.41 3.30
N LYS A 258 -30.27 -30.74 3.52
CA LYS A 258 -30.70 -31.49 4.70
C LYS A 258 -30.69 -32.98 4.40
N VAL A 259 -30.09 -33.77 5.29
CA VAL A 259 -30.10 -35.22 5.18
C VAL A 259 -31.46 -35.75 5.60
N LEU A 260 -32.19 -36.31 4.65
CA LEU A 260 -33.46 -36.99 4.90
C LEU A 260 -33.22 -38.39 5.48
N GLU A 261 -32.37 -39.16 4.81
CA GLU A 261 -32.10 -40.56 5.16
C GLU A 261 -30.62 -40.88 4.92
N LYS A 262 -30.12 -41.88 5.62
CA LYS A 262 -28.80 -42.46 5.37
C LYS A 262 -28.87 -43.98 5.37
N GLU A 263 -28.47 -44.58 4.27
CA GLU A 263 -28.40 -46.02 4.07
C GLU A 263 -26.98 -46.42 3.71
N ASP A 264 -26.23 -46.95 4.68
CA ASP A 264 -24.81 -47.33 4.53
C ASP A 264 -23.94 -46.16 4.01
N THR A 265 -23.77 -46.11 2.70
CA THR A 265 -22.91 -45.20 1.94
C THR A 265 -23.69 -44.16 1.13
N LYS A 266 -25.02 -44.26 1.14
CA LYS A 266 -25.93 -43.39 0.41
C LYS A 266 -26.64 -42.43 1.36
N LEU A 267 -26.73 -41.16 0.98
CA LEU A 267 -27.54 -40.17 1.68
C LEU A 267 -28.62 -39.65 0.74
N ARG A 268 -29.87 -39.65 1.21
CA ARG A 268 -30.96 -38.91 0.57
C ARG A 268 -30.96 -37.49 1.12
N LEU A 269 -30.85 -36.51 0.24
CA LEU A 269 -30.66 -35.11 0.58
C LEU A 269 -31.80 -34.27 -0.01
N ILE A 270 -32.21 -33.21 0.69
CA ILE A 270 -33.14 -32.19 0.18
C ILE A 270 -32.55 -30.79 0.30
N CYS A 271 -32.60 -29.99 -0.76
CA CYS A 271 -32.24 -28.57 -0.70
C CYS A 271 -33.44 -27.78 -0.18
N THR A 272 -33.45 -27.46 1.12
CA THR A 272 -34.59 -26.79 1.76
C THR A 272 -34.62 -25.29 1.53
N ALA A 273 -33.52 -24.72 1.03
CA ALA A 273 -33.32 -23.30 0.86
C ALA A 273 -32.50 -23.03 -0.41
N PRO A 274 -33.09 -23.24 -1.60
CA PRO A 274 -32.44 -22.85 -2.84
C PRO A 274 -32.14 -21.34 -2.83
N GLY A 275 -30.96 -20.95 -3.32
CA GLY A 275 -30.60 -19.53 -3.43
C GLY A 275 -31.48 -18.82 -4.47
N GLU A 276 -31.69 -17.51 -4.32
CA GLU A 276 -32.53 -16.72 -5.25
C GLU A 276 -32.07 -16.86 -6.71
N ASP A 277 -30.75 -16.90 -6.92
CA ASP A 277 -30.14 -17.05 -8.25
C ASP A 277 -30.01 -18.50 -8.72
N SER A 278 -30.40 -19.49 -7.90
CA SER A 278 -30.23 -20.91 -8.27
C SER A 278 -31.12 -21.35 -9.43
N ALA A 279 -30.77 -22.49 -10.04
CA ALA A 279 -31.63 -23.14 -11.02
C ALA A 279 -32.99 -23.60 -10.46
N PHE A 280 -33.24 -23.55 -9.15
CA PHE A 280 -34.42 -24.17 -8.51
C PHE A 280 -35.52 -23.18 -8.08
N THR A 281 -35.36 -21.88 -8.36
CA THR A 281 -36.34 -20.84 -7.99
C THR A 281 -37.21 -20.42 -9.15
N HIS A 282 -38.46 -20.06 -8.84
CA HIS A 282 -39.42 -19.50 -9.79
C HIS A 282 -39.68 -20.35 -11.03
N LEU A 283 -40.09 -21.60 -10.81
CA LEU A 283 -40.30 -22.60 -11.87
C LEU A 283 -41.76 -23.01 -11.93
N ALA A 284 -42.32 -23.05 -13.14
CA ALA A 284 -43.58 -23.75 -13.38
C ALA A 284 -43.38 -25.26 -13.17
N TYR A 285 -44.43 -25.93 -12.71
CA TYR A 285 -44.46 -27.40 -12.66
C TYR A 285 -44.50 -27.98 -14.07
N ASP A 286 -45.35 -27.43 -14.92
CA ASP A 286 -45.46 -27.78 -16.34
C ASP A 286 -45.77 -26.51 -17.14
N GLY A 287 -44.80 -26.05 -17.92
CA GLY A 287 -44.79 -24.72 -18.52
C GLY A 287 -43.41 -24.29 -18.99
N GLU A 288 -43.24 -22.99 -19.22
CA GLU A 288 -41.95 -22.42 -19.65
C GLU A 288 -40.90 -22.60 -18.55
N THR A 289 -39.72 -23.07 -18.94
CA THR A 289 -38.59 -23.30 -18.04
C THR A 289 -37.62 -22.13 -18.11
N LYS A 290 -36.88 -21.94 -17.02
CA LYS A 290 -35.87 -20.89 -16.89
C LYS A 290 -34.70 -21.21 -17.81
N MET A 291 -34.36 -20.29 -18.72
CA MET A 291 -33.09 -20.40 -19.44
C MET A 291 -31.97 -20.06 -18.46
N ILE A 292 -31.04 -20.99 -18.26
CA ILE A 292 -29.83 -20.71 -17.50
C ILE A 292 -28.85 -20.04 -18.46
N PRO A 293 -28.39 -18.80 -18.21
CA PRO A 293 -27.39 -18.16 -19.06
C PRO A 293 -26.17 -19.07 -19.12
N GLU A 294 -25.76 -19.46 -20.33
CA GLU A 294 -24.45 -20.07 -20.53
C GLU A 294 -23.44 -19.08 -19.94
N GLU A 295 -22.73 -19.46 -18.86
CA GLU A 295 -21.60 -18.66 -18.40
C GLU A 295 -20.76 -18.41 -19.65
N ALA A 296 -20.57 -17.13 -20.01
CA ALA A 296 -19.93 -16.73 -21.25
C ALA A 296 -18.51 -17.30 -21.33
N GLY A 297 -18.42 -18.54 -21.79
CA GLY A 297 -17.27 -19.08 -22.44
C GLY A 297 -17.09 -18.22 -23.68
N ASP A 298 -16.00 -17.47 -23.69
CA ASP A 298 -15.50 -16.79 -24.88
C ASP A 298 -16.25 -15.51 -25.29
N ALA A 299 -15.97 -14.40 -24.61
CA ALA A 299 -15.68 -13.12 -25.27
C ALA A 299 -15.32 -12.06 -24.23
N GLY A 300 -14.13 -11.48 -24.36
CA GLY A 300 -13.70 -10.37 -23.52
C GLY A 300 -14.61 -9.15 -23.69
N ASN A 301 -14.85 -8.44 -22.59
CA ASN A 301 -14.84 -6.99 -22.61
C ASN A 301 -14.54 -6.45 -21.22
N GLY A 302 -13.52 -5.61 -21.15
CA GLY A 302 -13.11 -4.93 -19.93
C GLY A 302 -14.06 -3.80 -19.56
N SER A 303 -14.21 -3.59 -18.25
CA SER A 303 -14.52 -2.29 -17.67
C SER A 303 -14.11 -2.34 -16.19
N GLY A 304 -13.21 -1.43 -15.78
CA GLY A 304 -12.83 -1.21 -14.38
C GLY A 304 -14.06 -0.96 -13.51
N GLY A 305 -14.07 -1.32 -12.24
CA GLY A 305 -13.03 -1.13 -11.26
C GLY A 305 -13.52 -0.06 -10.29
N ASP A 306 -14.15 -0.47 -9.19
CA ASP A 306 -13.98 0.24 -7.93
C ASP A 306 -14.11 -0.74 -6.75
N ALA A 307 -13.11 -0.71 -5.88
CA ALA A 307 -13.00 -1.56 -4.71
C ALA A 307 -13.33 -0.71 -3.48
N GLY A 308 -14.47 -0.99 -2.86
CA GLY A 308 -14.91 -0.34 -1.62
C GLY A 308 -15.45 -1.37 -0.64
N THR A 309 -14.72 -1.54 0.46
CA THR A 309 -14.99 -2.41 1.60
C THR A 309 -16.34 -2.18 2.28
N GLY A 310 -17.03 -3.29 2.57
CA GLY A 310 -17.94 -3.57 3.69
C GLY A 310 -18.75 -2.44 4.32
N ASP A 311 -20.08 -2.48 4.14
CA ASP A 311 -21.06 -2.64 5.22
C ASP A 311 -22.44 -2.91 4.59
N ARG A 312 -23.16 -3.94 5.05
CA ARG A 312 -24.49 -4.31 4.52
C ARG A 312 -25.54 -3.84 5.51
N THR A 313 -26.01 -2.60 5.35
CA THR A 313 -27.36 -2.21 5.79
C THR A 313 -28.00 -1.22 4.80
N ALA A 314 -29.22 -1.60 4.37
CA ALA A 314 -30.30 -0.78 3.81
C ALA A 314 -30.04 0.10 2.57
N PHE A 315 -30.73 -0.21 1.47
CA PHE A 315 -31.37 0.85 0.68
C PHE A 315 -32.63 0.37 -0.06
N HIS A 316 -33.73 1.08 0.17
CA HIS A 316 -34.93 1.15 -0.65
C HIS A 316 -34.70 2.16 -1.78
N GLY A 317 -35.11 1.85 -3.01
CA GLY A 317 -35.32 2.85 -4.08
C GLY A 317 -34.68 2.48 -5.43
N ALA A 318 -35.52 2.02 -6.36
CA ALA A 318 -35.24 1.62 -7.75
C ALA A 318 -34.71 2.79 -8.64
N PRO A 319 -34.24 2.58 -9.90
CA PRO A 319 -35.00 1.90 -10.97
C PRO A 319 -34.23 0.88 -11.82
N ASP A 320 -34.86 -0.28 -12.03
CA ASP A 320 -35.06 -0.97 -13.31
C ASP A 320 -34.01 -0.76 -14.42
N ASP A 321 -32.96 -1.60 -14.43
CA ASP A 321 -32.03 -1.79 -15.54
C ASP A 321 -31.76 -3.29 -15.81
N GLY A 322 -32.79 -3.98 -16.32
CA GLY A 322 -32.67 -4.63 -17.62
C GLY A 322 -31.74 -5.85 -17.79
N THR A 323 -31.54 -6.70 -16.78
CA THR A 323 -31.11 -8.09 -17.01
C THR A 323 -32.30 -9.03 -16.87
N GLY A 324 -33.25 -8.88 -17.79
CA GLY A 324 -34.41 -9.76 -17.88
C GLY A 324 -33.99 -11.17 -18.26
N ILE A 325 -34.22 -12.11 -17.34
CA ILE A 325 -34.15 -13.56 -17.58
C ILE A 325 -35.25 -13.90 -18.60
N VAL A 326 -34.87 -14.53 -19.70
CA VAL A 326 -35.79 -14.86 -20.82
C VAL A 326 -36.23 -16.30 -20.69
N PHE A 327 -37.54 -16.54 -20.65
CA PHE A 327 -38.14 -17.86 -20.67
C PHE A 327 -38.21 -18.40 -22.11
N SER A 328 -37.97 -19.70 -22.33
CA SER A 328 -38.10 -20.29 -23.67
C SER A 328 -39.49 -20.90 -23.89
N GLU A 329 -40.08 -20.65 -25.06
CA GLU A 329 -41.35 -21.25 -25.46
C GLU A 329 -41.16 -22.76 -25.71
N GLY A 330 -41.62 -23.57 -24.77
CA GLY A 330 -41.77 -25.01 -24.97
C GLY A 330 -42.74 -25.31 -26.11
N SER A 331 -42.24 -25.91 -27.19
CA SER A 331 -43.00 -26.37 -28.34
C SER A 331 -44.04 -27.43 -27.95
N GLY A 332 -45.32 -27.07 -27.98
CA GLY A 332 -46.44 -28.01 -28.10
C GLY A 332 -47.70 -27.57 -27.37
N ALA A 333 -48.79 -27.37 -28.13
CA ALA A 333 -50.14 -27.17 -27.63
C ALA A 333 -50.73 -28.47 -27.01
N GLY A 334 -50.01 -29.08 -26.08
CA GLY A 334 -50.50 -30.14 -25.21
C GLY A 334 -51.27 -29.54 -24.02
N THR A 335 -52.29 -30.24 -23.55
CA THR A 335 -52.92 -29.90 -22.26
C THR A 335 -51.87 -30.06 -21.17
N ARG A 336 -51.42 -28.95 -20.57
CA ARG A 336 -50.47 -28.96 -19.45
C ARG A 336 -51.10 -29.66 -18.24
N THR A 337 -50.36 -30.55 -17.60
CA THR A 337 -50.88 -31.36 -16.49
C THR A 337 -49.89 -31.53 -15.34
N ALA A 338 -50.39 -31.96 -14.18
CA ALA A 338 -49.58 -32.33 -13.02
C ALA A 338 -48.88 -33.71 -13.17
N SER A 339 -48.79 -34.25 -14.39
CA SER A 339 -48.02 -35.48 -14.67
C SER A 339 -46.54 -35.22 -14.42
N TRP A 340 -45.97 -35.78 -13.36
CA TRP A 340 -44.53 -35.66 -13.09
C TRP A 340 -43.68 -36.22 -14.23
N LYS A 341 -44.11 -37.35 -14.81
CA LYS A 341 -43.38 -38.05 -15.87
C LYS A 341 -43.16 -37.19 -17.10
N ASP A 342 -44.19 -36.45 -17.48
CA ASP A 342 -44.25 -35.64 -18.70
C ASP A 342 -44.03 -34.14 -18.42
N SER A 343 -43.73 -33.75 -17.17
CA SER A 343 -43.62 -32.34 -16.81
C SER A 343 -42.34 -31.72 -17.36
N SER A 344 -42.45 -30.48 -17.85
CA SER A 344 -41.27 -29.70 -18.25
C SER A 344 -40.30 -29.47 -17.08
N LEU A 345 -40.82 -29.38 -15.84
CA LEU A 345 -39.98 -29.26 -14.65
C LEU A 345 -39.07 -30.47 -14.44
N ARG A 346 -39.60 -31.69 -14.58
CA ARG A 346 -38.80 -32.92 -14.42
C ARG A 346 -37.68 -32.97 -15.45
N ALA A 347 -38.00 -32.66 -16.71
CA ALA A 347 -37.04 -32.62 -17.80
C ALA A 347 -35.93 -31.60 -17.50
N TYR A 348 -36.30 -30.36 -17.16
CA TYR A 348 -35.35 -29.31 -16.80
C TYR A 348 -34.43 -29.71 -15.64
N LEU A 349 -34.97 -30.27 -14.56
CA LEU A 349 -34.17 -30.69 -13.40
C LEU A 349 -33.16 -31.79 -13.75
N ASN A 350 -33.55 -32.76 -14.58
CA ASN A 350 -32.70 -33.91 -14.91
C ASN A 350 -31.84 -33.71 -16.17
N GLU A 351 -31.93 -32.56 -16.83
CA GLU A 351 -31.13 -32.21 -18.00
C GLU A 351 -30.32 -30.93 -17.77
N GLU A 352 -30.96 -29.76 -17.81
CA GLU A 352 -30.27 -28.46 -17.77
C GLU A 352 -29.73 -28.15 -16.37
N ALA A 353 -30.57 -28.23 -15.34
CA ALA A 353 -30.16 -27.93 -13.97
C ALA A 353 -29.06 -28.90 -13.50
N LEU A 354 -29.14 -30.17 -13.90
CA LEU A 354 -28.16 -31.18 -13.53
C LEU A 354 -26.75 -30.85 -14.06
N LYS A 355 -26.64 -30.35 -15.30
CA LYS A 355 -25.36 -30.00 -15.92
C LYS A 355 -24.79 -28.67 -15.40
N HIS A 356 -25.67 -27.76 -14.98
CA HIS A 356 -25.27 -26.45 -14.51
C HIS A 356 -24.87 -26.47 -13.02
N GLU A 357 -25.64 -27.14 -12.18
CA GLU A 357 -25.50 -27.08 -10.72
C GLU A 357 -24.48 -28.08 -10.16
N PHE A 358 -24.01 -29.05 -10.93
CA PHE A 358 -23.16 -30.15 -10.43
C PHE A 358 -21.97 -30.42 -11.36
N THR A 359 -20.81 -30.76 -10.77
CA THR A 359 -19.65 -31.27 -11.52
C THR A 359 -19.93 -32.68 -12.04
N GLN A 360 -19.15 -33.14 -13.02
CA GLN A 360 -19.30 -34.51 -13.51
C GLN A 360 -19.09 -35.57 -12.41
N ALA A 361 -18.13 -35.36 -11.50
CA ALA A 361 -17.90 -36.27 -10.37
C ALA A 361 -19.09 -36.29 -9.40
N GLU A 362 -19.70 -35.13 -9.16
CA GLU A 362 -20.92 -35.02 -8.36
C GLU A 362 -22.10 -35.73 -9.03
N ILE A 363 -22.30 -35.55 -10.34
CA ILE A 363 -23.33 -36.25 -11.12
C ILE A 363 -23.11 -37.76 -11.07
N ASP A 364 -21.86 -38.23 -11.19
CA ASP A 364 -21.52 -39.65 -11.14
C ASP A 364 -21.76 -40.26 -9.75
N ALA A 365 -21.60 -39.45 -8.70
CA ALA A 365 -21.92 -39.83 -7.32
C ALA A 365 -23.43 -39.81 -7.01
N MET A 366 -24.22 -39.06 -7.79
CA MET A 366 -25.68 -39.09 -7.69
C MET A 366 -26.23 -40.42 -8.22
N GLU A 367 -27.22 -40.97 -7.51
CA GLU A 367 -27.88 -42.23 -7.84
C GLU A 367 -29.23 -41.98 -8.49
N LEU A 368 -29.61 -42.85 -9.44
CA LEU A 368 -30.98 -42.89 -9.92
C LEU A 368 -31.90 -43.35 -8.79
N GLN A 369 -32.92 -42.56 -8.51
CA GLN A 369 -33.95 -42.86 -7.54
C GLN A 369 -35.27 -43.15 -8.26
N THR A 370 -35.94 -44.21 -7.82
CA THR A 370 -37.27 -44.55 -8.31
C THR A 370 -38.33 -43.78 -7.51
N SER A 371 -39.10 -42.95 -8.21
CA SER A 371 -40.30 -42.30 -7.65
C SER A 371 -41.53 -43.09 -8.06
N GLY A 372 -42.19 -43.74 -7.08
CA GLY A 372 -43.41 -44.52 -7.32
C GLY A 372 -44.67 -43.66 -7.40
N PRO A 373 -45.87 -44.28 -7.48
CA PRO A 373 -47.16 -43.58 -7.49
C PRO A 373 -47.32 -42.53 -6.38
N SER A 374 -48.14 -41.51 -6.62
CA SER A 374 -48.52 -40.53 -5.59
C SER A 374 -49.99 -40.17 -5.70
N GLU A 375 -50.68 -40.07 -4.57
CA GLU A 375 -52.12 -39.90 -4.52
C GLU A 375 -52.51 -38.75 -3.58
N ASN A 376 -53.36 -37.87 -4.08
CA ASN A 376 -54.03 -36.88 -3.26
C ASN A 376 -55.35 -37.47 -2.75
N VAL A 377 -55.28 -38.19 -1.63
CA VAL A 377 -56.43 -38.91 -1.06
C VAL A 377 -57.63 -37.99 -0.79
N GLN A 378 -57.41 -36.70 -0.52
CA GLN A 378 -58.47 -35.74 -0.27
C GLN A 378 -59.34 -35.46 -1.50
N PHE A 379 -58.75 -35.47 -2.70
CA PHE A 379 -59.42 -35.11 -3.95
C PHE A 379 -59.51 -36.28 -4.96
N GLY A 380 -58.92 -37.43 -4.64
CA GLY A 380 -58.95 -38.62 -5.48
C GLY A 380 -58.14 -38.52 -6.77
N THR A 381 -57.23 -37.55 -6.88
CA THR A 381 -56.28 -37.44 -7.99
C THR A 381 -55.05 -38.29 -7.70
N ARG A 382 -54.53 -38.98 -8.72
CA ARG A 382 -53.42 -39.93 -8.56
C ARG A 382 -52.52 -39.96 -9.78
N LEU A 383 -51.23 -40.13 -9.52
CA LEU A 383 -50.22 -40.55 -10.49
C LEU A 383 -49.91 -42.02 -10.27
N GLU A 384 -49.92 -42.80 -11.34
CA GLU A 384 -49.61 -44.24 -11.31
C GLU A 384 -48.24 -44.57 -11.89
N ASP A 385 -47.65 -43.63 -12.63
CA ASP A 385 -46.36 -43.83 -13.27
C ASP A 385 -45.23 -43.93 -12.24
N GLU A 386 -44.34 -44.89 -12.49
CA GLU A 386 -43.03 -44.99 -11.86
C GLU A 386 -41.99 -44.36 -12.79
N VAL A 387 -41.15 -43.49 -12.23
CA VAL A 387 -40.06 -42.84 -12.98
C VAL A 387 -38.73 -42.94 -12.24
N GLN A 388 -37.64 -42.93 -13.00
CA GLN A 388 -36.28 -42.88 -12.46
C GLN A 388 -35.66 -41.53 -12.77
N ASP A 389 -35.21 -40.85 -11.72
CA ASP A 389 -34.66 -39.50 -11.79
C ASP A 389 -33.34 -39.44 -11.01
N ARG A 390 -32.45 -38.51 -11.34
CA ARG A 390 -31.31 -38.15 -10.46
C ARG A 390 -31.74 -37.05 -9.49
N ILE A 391 -32.52 -36.10 -9.99
CA ILE A 391 -33.16 -35.04 -9.20
C ILE A 391 -34.68 -35.28 -9.20
N SER A 392 -35.24 -35.49 -8.01
CA SER A 392 -36.68 -35.63 -7.80
C SER A 392 -37.22 -34.51 -6.90
N ILE A 393 -38.53 -34.51 -6.65
CA ILE A 393 -39.19 -33.68 -5.64
C ILE A 393 -40.07 -34.57 -4.76
N LEU A 394 -40.30 -34.15 -3.51
CA LEU A 394 -41.10 -34.93 -2.56
C LEU A 394 -42.58 -35.01 -2.96
N SER A 395 -43.20 -36.15 -2.68
CA SER A 395 -44.67 -36.28 -2.64
C SER A 395 -45.24 -35.90 -1.27
N VAL A 396 -46.56 -35.70 -1.19
CA VAL A 396 -47.27 -35.43 0.07
C VAL A 396 -46.97 -36.49 1.12
N GLU A 397 -47.01 -37.77 0.74
CA GLU A 397 -46.78 -38.90 1.66
C GLU A 397 -45.36 -38.88 2.23
N GLN A 398 -44.36 -38.52 1.40
CA GLN A 398 -42.97 -38.40 1.84
C GLN A 398 -42.77 -37.20 2.77
N VAL A 399 -43.38 -36.04 2.45
CA VAL A 399 -43.34 -34.86 3.34
C VAL A 399 -43.95 -35.19 4.70
N GLU A 400 -45.09 -35.88 4.73
CA GLU A 400 -45.73 -36.32 5.97
C GLU A 400 -44.85 -37.28 6.78
N ALA A 401 -44.21 -38.25 6.13
CA ALA A 401 -43.30 -39.18 6.79
C ALA A 401 -42.12 -38.45 7.44
N TYR A 402 -41.41 -37.59 6.69
CA TYR A 402 -40.27 -36.86 7.23
C TYR A 402 -40.66 -35.82 8.28
N ARG A 403 -41.88 -35.26 8.20
CA ARG A 403 -42.42 -34.37 9.24
C ARG A 403 -42.69 -35.13 10.53
N LYS A 404 -43.31 -36.31 10.43
CA LYS A 404 -43.62 -37.18 11.58
C LYS A 404 -42.35 -37.60 12.32
N ASP A 405 -41.28 -37.87 11.57
CA ASP A 405 -39.99 -38.27 12.13
C ASP A 405 -39.15 -37.08 12.63
N GLY A 406 -39.66 -35.84 12.52
CA GLY A 406 -38.94 -34.64 12.98
C GLY A 406 -37.84 -34.16 12.03
N ILE A 407 -37.64 -34.83 10.90
CA ILE A 407 -36.52 -34.62 9.99
C ILE A 407 -36.74 -33.40 9.10
N PHE A 408 -37.92 -33.24 8.48
CA PHE A 408 -38.21 -32.11 7.59
C PHE A 408 -39.55 -31.47 7.94
N GLN A 409 -39.50 -30.23 8.45
CA GLN A 409 -40.69 -29.52 8.94
C GLN A 409 -41.23 -28.51 7.94
N LYS A 410 -40.35 -27.76 7.27
CA LYS A 410 -40.70 -26.73 6.30
C LYS A 410 -39.50 -26.36 5.41
N PRO A 411 -39.73 -25.94 4.15
CA PRO A 411 -38.76 -25.25 3.31
C PRO A 411 -38.66 -23.76 3.67
N SER A 412 -37.69 -23.05 3.09
CA SER A 412 -37.63 -21.56 3.15
C SER A 412 -38.39 -20.87 2.02
N VAL A 413 -38.84 -21.63 1.02
CA VAL A 413 -39.59 -21.17 -0.16
C VAL A 413 -40.89 -21.95 -0.29
N ASP A 414 -41.87 -21.43 -1.02
CA ASP A 414 -43.03 -22.22 -1.41
C ASP A 414 -42.58 -23.25 -2.46
N MET A 415 -42.69 -24.54 -2.14
CA MET A 415 -42.11 -25.63 -2.93
C MET A 415 -43.19 -26.50 -3.57
N TRP A 416 -43.02 -26.80 -4.86
CA TRP A 416 -43.82 -27.81 -5.54
C TRP A 416 -43.66 -29.19 -4.88
N MET A 417 -44.75 -29.97 -4.89
CA MET A 417 -44.73 -31.40 -4.56
C MET A 417 -45.15 -32.19 -5.78
N ARG A 418 -44.67 -33.43 -5.89
CA ARG A 418 -44.96 -34.33 -7.01
C ARG A 418 -46.44 -34.73 -7.11
N THR A 419 -47.16 -34.63 -6.00
CA THR A 419 -48.56 -35.04 -5.89
C THR A 419 -49.48 -34.05 -6.62
N PRO A 420 -50.40 -34.49 -7.49
CA PRO A 420 -51.40 -33.62 -8.09
C PRO A 420 -52.25 -32.87 -7.05
N GLY A 421 -52.83 -31.75 -7.45
CA GLY A 421 -53.76 -30.95 -6.65
C GLY A 421 -55.17 -31.54 -6.71
N HIS A 422 -56.18 -30.67 -6.65
CA HIS A 422 -57.57 -31.09 -6.71
C HIS A 422 -58.01 -31.63 -8.08
N ASP A 423 -57.25 -31.32 -9.13
CA ASP A 423 -57.41 -31.85 -10.48
C ASP A 423 -56.04 -32.00 -11.16
N MET A 424 -56.00 -32.52 -12.39
CA MET A 424 -54.75 -32.70 -13.13
C MET A 424 -54.17 -31.40 -13.70
N LYS A 425 -54.81 -30.23 -13.53
CA LYS A 425 -54.26 -28.93 -13.94
C LYS A 425 -53.58 -28.19 -12.80
N THR A 426 -53.68 -28.73 -11.59
CA THR A 426 -53.06 -28.20 -10.40
C THR A 426 -52.11 -29.21 -9.79
N ALA A 427 -51.01 -28.74 -9.19
CA ALA A 427 -50.10 -29.58 -8.40
C ALA A 427 -50.13 -29.14 -6.94
N SER A 428 -50.04 -30.09 -6.02
CA SER A 428 -49.95 -29.78 -4.59
C SER A 428 -48.62 -29.10 -4.30
N TYR A 429 -48.60 -28.24 -3.29
CA TYR A 429 -47.37 -27.55 -2.87
C TYR A 429 -47.33 -27.35 -1.36
N MET A 430 -46.16 -27.01 -0.84
CA MET A 430 -45.94 -26.72 0.57
C MET A 430 -45.41 -25.30 0.72
N THR A 431 -46.02 -24.51 1.60
CA THR A 431 -45.58 -23.13 1.83
C THR A 431 -44.28 -23.08 2.63
N ALA A 432 -43.57 -21.96 2.56
CA ALA A 432 -42.41 -21.64 3.41
C ALA A 432 -42.76 -21.61 4.92
N LYS A 433 -44.05 -21.53 5.26
CA LYS A 433 -44.55 -21.65 6.64
C LYS A 433 -44.76 -23.11 7.07
N GLY A 434 -44.67 -24.05 6.13
CA GLY A 434 -44.87 -25.48 6.31
C GLY A 434 -46.32 -25.94 6.13
N SER A 435 -47.23 -25.12 5.61
CA SER A 435 -48.59 -25.60 5.33
C SER A 435 -48.60 -26.38 4.02
N MET A 436 -49.13 -27.60 4.02
CA MET A 436 -49.37 -28.36 2.79
C MET A 436 -50.70 -27.92 2.18
N ILE A 437 -50.68 -27.51 0.92
CA ILE A 437 -51.85 -27.03 0.19
C ILE A 437 -52.24 -28.10 -0.84
N LEU A 438 -53.08 -29.04 -0.40
CA LEU A 438 -53.51 -30.20 -1.20
C LEU A 438 -54.50 -29.83 -2.32
N TYR A 439 -55.15 -28.67 -2.23
CA TYR A 439 -55.95 -28.16 -3.34
C TYR A 439 -55.06 -27.86 -4.57
N GLY A 440 -53.79 -27.55 -4.32
CA GLY A 440 -52.78 -27.25 -5.31
C GLY A 440 -52.85 -25.84 -5.87
N ASN A 441 -51.92 -25.56 -6.76
CA ASN A 441 -51.87 -24.36 -7.59
C ASN A 441 -51.71 -24.74 -9.07
N GLU A 442 -52.04 -23.84 -9.99
CA GLU A 442 -51.94 -24.09 -11.43
C GLU A 442 -50.52 -24.52 -11.82
N VAL A 443 -50.39 -25.59 -12.59
CA VAL A 443 -49.07 -26.15 -12.96
C VAL A 443 -48.19 -25.17 -13.74
N THR A 444 -48.79 -24.12 -14.32
CA THR A 444 -48.10 -23.07 -15.07
C THR A 444 -47.57 -21.92 -14.19
N ASP A 445 -47.87 -21.92 -12.89
CA ASP A 445 -47.47 -20.83 -11.99
C ASP A 445 -45.96 -20.86 -11.73
N THR A 446 -45.28 -19.75 -12.01
CA THR A 446 -43.83 -19.59 -11.83
C THR A 446 -43.46 -18.91 -10.51
N SER A 447 -44.43 -18.61 -9.63
CA SER A 447 -44.16 -18.02 -8.31
C SER A 447 -43.61 -19.03 -7.31
N LEU A 448 -43.79 -20.33 -7.58
CA LEU A 448 -43.28 -21.42 -6.75
C LEU A 448 -41.85 -21.82 -7.14
N SER A 449 -41.17 -22.44 -6.19
CA SER A 449 -39.81 -22.95 -6.35
C SER A 449 -39.78 -24.46 -6.17
N VAL A 450 -38.59 -25.03 -6.27
CA VAL A 450 -38.36 -26.45 -6.05
C VAL A 450 -37.36 -26.65 -4.92
N CYS A 451 -37.67 -27.60 -4.05
CA CYS A 451 -36.71 -28.18 -3.11
C CYS A 451 -36.25 -29.53 -3.68
N PRO A 452 -35.18 -29.57 -4.49
CA PRO A 452 -34.74 -30.80 -5.14
C PRO A 452 -34.32 -31.83 -4.10
N VAL A 453 -34.55 -33.10 -4.46
CA VAL A 453 -34.16 -34.27 -3.68
C VAL A 453 -33.22 -35.12 -4.51
N ILE A 454 -32.07 -35.46 -3.92
CA ILE A 454 -31.02 -36.26 -4.56
C ILE A 454 -30.60 -37.40 -3.65
N VAL A 455 -30.02 -38.45 -4.24
CA VAL A 455 -29.37 -39.54 -3.50
C VAL A 455 -27.90 -39.56 -3.89
N VAL A 456 -26.98 -39.47 -2.94
CA VAL A 456 -25.53 -39.39 -3.18
C VAL A 456 -24.81 -40.56 -2.52
N ASP A 457 -24.05 -41.34 -3.30
CA ASP A 457 -23.05 -42.30 -2.76
C ASP A 457 -21.72 -41.58 -2.56
N TYR A 458 -21.41 -41.20 -1.31
CA TYR A 458 -20.22 -40.38 -1.01
C TYR A 458 -18.89 -41.09 -1.30
N ARG A 459 -18.89 -42.42 -1.54
CA ARG A 459 -17.67 -43.14 -1.93
C ARG A 459 -17.25 -42.85 -3.36
N LYS A 460 -18.19 -42.44 -4.22
CA LYS A 460 -17.93 -42.10 -5.62
C LYS A 460 -17.36 -40.69 -5.81
N LEU A 461 -17.39 -39.85 -4.77
CA LEU A 461 -16.80 -38.51 -4.79
C LEU A 461 -15.28 -38.50 -4.57
N ALA A 462 -14.73 -39.60 -4.03
CA ALA A 462 -13.32 -39.68 -3.63
C ALA A 462 -12.49 -40.67 -4.48
N SER A 463 -13.10 -41.25 -5.52
CA SER A 463 -12.49 -42.16 -6.49
C SER A 463 -12.01 -41.40 -7.71
#